data_AF-A0A7C7A767-F1
#
_entry.id   AF-A0A7C7A767-F1
#
_cell.length_a   1.000
_cell.length_b   1.000
_cell.length_c   1.000
_cell.angle_alpha   90.00
_cell.angle_beta   90.00
_cell.angle_gamma   90.00
#
_symmetry.space_group_name_H-M   'P 1'
#
loop_
_entity.id
_entity.type
_entity.pdbx_description
1 polymer ?
#
loop_
_entity_poly.entity_id
_entity_poly.type
_entity_poly.pdbx_seq_one_letter_code
_entity_poly.pdbx_strand_id
1 'polypeptide(L)'
;MLTKEIYDNYTAILKDELIEALGCTEPIAIAYAAAKAKAVLGRQPERIEIGCSGNIVKNVKGVIVPNTGGLIGIEAAAIAGVIGGDADRELQVLESVRKDQYKEIEKLIKEDYCKVYHLKGVENLYIEAKVYSGNVSAEVYISGSHTNIIKIAKNRQIIFEKQNTDNMEKGPKGDTSLLNIKDIIEFADTV
;
A
#
# COMPACT_ATOMS: atom_id res chain seq x y z
N MET A 1 29.39 13.83 -23.21
CA MET A 1 28.41 12.83 -23.66
C MET A 1 28.58 11.64 -22.75
N LEU A 2 27.55 11.31 -21.98
CA LEU A 2 27.54 10.15 -21.09
C LEU A 2 27.85 8.87 -21.88
N THR A 3 28.60 7.96 -21.25
CA THR A 3 28.77 6.63 -21.82
C THR A 3 27.44 5.88 -21.74
N LYS A 4 27.21 4.96 -22.69
CA LYS A 4 26.01 4.11 -22.67
C LYS A 4 25.88 3.33 -21.36
N GLU A 5 27.00 2.89 -20.79
CA GLU A 5 27.04 2.17 -19.51
C GLU A 5 26.53 3.02 -18.34
N ILE A 6 26.97 4.28 -18.23
CA ILE A 6 26.49 5.20 -17.18
C ILE A 6 25.01 5.53 -17.39
N TYR A 7 24.59 5.76 -18.65
CA TYR A 7 23.19 6.01 -18.98
C TYR A 7 22.27 4.85 -18.61
N ASP A 8 22.65 3.62 -18.99
CA ASP A 8 21.90 2.41 -18.69
C ASP A 8 21.86 2.15 -17.17
N ASN A 9 22.95 2.41 -16.45
CA ASN A 9 23.00 2.33 -14.99
C ASN A 9 22.03 3.32 -14.32
N TYR A 10 22.02 4.58 -14.75
CA TYR A 10 21.11 5.60 -14.19
C TYR A 10 19.65 5.27 -14.50
N THR A 11 19.36 4.77 -15.70
CA THR A 11 18.02 4.28 -16.06
C THR A 11 17.61 3.10 -15.19
N ALA A 12 18.52 2.18 -14.87
CA ALA A 12 18.25 1.05 -14.00
C ALA A 12 17.93 1.49 -12.56
N ILE A 13 18.70 2.43 -12.01
CA ILE A 13 18.44 3.04 -10.69
C ILE A 13 17.06 3.69 -10.69
N LEU A 14 16.75 4.54 -11.68
CA LEU A 14 15.45 5.21 -11.75
C LEU A 14 14.28 4.23 -11.88
N LYS A 15 14.41 3.14 -12.66
CA LYS A 15 13.37 2.11 -12.78
C LYS A 15 13.14 1.32 -11.50
N ASP A 16 14.14 1.26 -10.63
CA ASP A 16 14.04 0.58 -9.33
C ASP A 16 13.39 1.51 -8.28
N GLU A 17 13.75 2.80 -8.31
CA GLU A 17 13.30 3.80 -7.33
C GLU A 17 11.97 4.47 -7.69
N LEU A 18 11.66 4.65 -8.98
CA LEU A 18 10.42 5.26 -9.46
C LEU A 18 9.34 4.19 -9.63
N ILE A 19 8.65 3.88 -8.54
CA ILE A 19 7.48 3.01 -8.55
C ILE A 19 6.23 3.86 -8.82
N GLU A 20 5.45 3.46 -9.83
CA GLU A 20 4.15 4.09 -10.10
C GLU A 20 3.20 3.92 -8.91
N ALA A 21 2.62 5.02 -8.46
CA ALA A 21 1.68 5.03 -7.34
C ALA A 21 0.55 6.01 -7.59
N LEU A 22 -0.64 5.68 -7.08
CA LEU A 22 -1.77 6.60 -7.08
C LEU A 22 -1.72 7.53 -5.87
N GLY A 23 -1.27 8.77 -6.04
CA GLY A 23 -1.28 9.77 -4.96
C GLY A 23 -0.32 9.43 -3.81
N CYS A 24 -0.67 9.83 -2.57
CA CYS A 24 0.17 9.51 -1.40
C CYS A 24 0.20 8.00 -1.16
N THR A 25 1.37 7.44 -0.86
CA THR A 25 1.55 5.99 -0.74
C THR A 25 0.93 5.41 0.54
N GLU A 26 0.73 6.21 1.59
CA GLU A 26 0.13 5.76 2.84
C GLU A 26 -1.36 5.38 2.75
N PRO A 27 -2.28 6.20 2.19
CA PRO A 27 -3.65 5.75 1.98
C PRO A 27 -3.73 4.55 1.03
N ILE A 28 -2.82 4.49 0.05
CA ILE A 28 -2.75 3.35 -0.87
C ILE A 28 -2.31 2.07 -0.16
N ALA A 29 -1.34 2.13 0.75
CA ALA A 29 -0.91 0.97 1.53
C ALA A 29 -2.05 0.41 2.41
N ILE A 30 -2.89 1.29 2.97
CA ILE A 30 -4.09 0.87 3.71
C ILE A 30 -5.09 0.19 2.77
N ALA A 31 -5.36 0.79 1.62
CA ALA A 31 -6.25 0.22 0.62
C ALA A 31 -5.75 -1.16 0.12
N TYR A 32 -4.44 -1.28 -0.12
CA TYR A 32 -3.77 -2.50 -0.53
C TYR A 32 -3.91 -3.59 0.53
N ALA A 33 -3.62 -3.28 1.80
CA ALA A 33 -3.79 -4.23 2.90
C ALA A 33 -5.26 -4.71 3.00
N ALA A 34 -6.22 -3.80 2.88
CA ALA A 34 -7.64 -4.12 2.96
C ALA A 34 -8.14 -4.95 1.76
N ALA A 35 -7.71 -4.62 0.53
CA ALA A 35 -8.00 -5.39 -0.68
C ALA A 35 -7.42 -6.81 -0.58
N LYS A 36 -6.17 -6.94 -0.09
CA LYS A 36 -5.54 -8.25 0.11
C LYS A 36 -6.26 -9.06 1.18
N ALA A 37 -6.67 -8.44 2.28
CA ALA A 37 -7.45 -9.10 3.33
C ALA A 37 -8.79 -9.61 2.78
N LYS A 38 -9.50 -8.82 1.95
CA LYS A 38 -10.71 -9.29 1.24
C LYS A 38 -10.41 -10.47 0.31
N ALA A 39 -9.34 -10.41 -0.47
CA ALA A 39 -8.96 -11.50 -1.37
C ALA A 39 -8.71 -12.80 -0.61
N VAL A 40 -8.03 -12.73 0.54
CA VAL A 40 -7.79 -13.88 1.43
C VAL A 40 -9.10 -14.38 2.06
N LEU A 41 -9.99 -13.47 2.47
CA LEU A 41 -11.32 -13.82 2.98
C LEU A 41 -12.14 -14.59 1.93
N GLY A 42 -12.03 -14.17 0.66
CA GLY A 42 -12.68 -14.78 -0.50
C GLY A 42 -14.15 -14.41 -0.67
N ARG A 43 -14.62 -13.38 0.05
CA ARG A 43 -15.99 -12.85 -0.01
C ARG A 43 -16.03 -11.39 0.42
N GLN A 44 -17.16 -10.73 0.20
CA GLN A 44 -17.39 -9.38 0.72
C GLN A 44 -17.47 -9.42 2.25
N PRO A 45 -16.67 -8.63 2.98
CA PRO A 45 -16.77 -8.58 4.43
C PRO A 45 -18.04 -7.86 4.90
N GLU A 46 -18.40 -8.09 6.16
CA GLU A 46 -19.47 -7.39 6.88
C GLU A 46 -18.92 -6.25 7.76
N ARG A 47 -17.62 -6.29 8.09
CA ARG A 47 -16.90 -5.24 8.82
C ARG A 47 -15.40 -5.30 8.56
N ILE A 48 -14.74 -4.15 8.71
CA ILE A 48 -13.29 -3.98 8.62
C ILE A 48 -12.77 -3.41 9.96
N GLU A 49 -11.58 -3.84 10.37
CA GLU A 49 -10.81 -3.18 11.43
C GLU A 49 -9.40 -2.86 10.89
N ILE A 50 -8.97 -1.60 11.05
CA ILE A 50 -7.68 -1.10 10.61
C ILE A 50 -6.87 -0.61 11.82
N GLY A 51 -5.74 -1.26 12.07
CA GLY A 51 -4.73 -0.81 13.02
C GLY A 51 -3.59 -0.11 12.30
N CYS A 52 -3.23 1.11 12.69
CA CYS A 52 -2.13 1.85 12.04
C CYS A 52 -1.11 2.36 13.06
N SER A 53 0.15 2.44 12.65
CA SER A 53 1.18 3.20 13.37
C SER A 53 0.82 4.69 13.45
N GLY A 54 1.39 5.39 14.43
CA GLY A 54 1.17 6.84 14.57
C GLY A 54 1.57 7.66 13.35
N ASN A 55 2.62 7.24 12.62
CA ASN A 55 3.06 7.95 11.42
C ASN A 55 2.07 7.78 10.26
N ILE A 56 1.51 6.58 10.06
CA ILE A 56 0.44 6.34 9.08
C ILE A 56 -0.80 7.16 9.45
N VAL A 57 -1.20 7.16 10.72
CA VAL A 57 -2.37 7.96 11.17
C VAL A 57 -2.17 9.44 10.89
N LYS A 58 -0.99 9.98 11.21
CA LYS A 58 -0.63 11.39 10.95
C LYS A 58 -0.69 11.72 9.46
N ASN A 59 -0.14 10.87 8.61
CA ASN A 59 0.00 11.14 7.18
C ASN A 59 -1.32 10.97 6.42
N VAL A 60 -2.24 10.12 6.86
CA VAL A 60 -3.48 9.81 6.11
C VAL A 60 -4.67 10.67 6.54
N LYS A 61 -4.69 11.17 7.79
CA LYS A 61 -5.87 11.81 8.40
C LYS A 61 -6.53 12.91 7.55
N GLY A 62 -5.75 13.68 6.80
CA GLY A 62 -6.25 14.79 5.96
C GLY A 62 -6.07 14.56 4.46
N VAL A 63 -5.70 13.36 4.03
CA VAL A 63 -5.35 13.08 2.63
C VAL A 63 -6.55 12.53 1.86
N ILE A 64 -6.77 13.09 0.67
CA ILE A 64 -7.77 12.61 -0.29
C ILE A 64 -7.34 11.24 -0.81
N VAL A 65 -8.26 10.28 -0.75
CA VAL A 65 -8.05 8.94 -1.27
C VAL A 65 -8.37 8.93 -2.78
N PRO A 66 -7.44 8.52 -3.66
CA PRO A 66 -7.67 8.45 -5.10
C PRO A 66 -8.89 7.60 -5.47
N ASN A 67 -9.57 7.94 -6.56
CA ASN A 67 -10.71 7.19 -7.09
C ASN A 67 -11.83 6.93 -6.07
N THR A 68 -12.09 7.89 -5.18
CA THR A 68 -13.21 7.82 -4.22
C THR A 68 -14.19 8.99 -4.34
N GLY A 69 -13.99 9.90 -5.29
CA GLY A 69 -14.82 11.10 -5.42
C GLY A 69 -14.52 12.20 -4.39
N GLY A 70 -13.34 12.15 -3.76
CA GLY A 70 -12.89 13.18 -2.82
C GLY A 70 -13.00 12.79 -1.34
N LEU A 71 -13.21 11.51 -1.03
CA LEU A 71 -13.24 11.02 0.34
C LEU A 71 -11.82 11.06 0.94
N ILE A 72 -11.76 11.25 2.25
CA ILE A 72 -10.51 11.52 2.99
C ILE A 72 -10.36 10.51 4.12
N GLY A 73 -9.12 10.15 4.44
CA GLY A 73 -8.79 9.43 5.66
C GLY A 73 -8.69 7.91 5.51
N ILE A 74 -8.50 7.25 6.66
CA ILE A 74 -8.15 5.83 6.75
C ILE A 74 -9.34 4.95 6.39
N GLU A 75 -10.54 5.31 6.87
CA GLU A 75 -11.79 4.62 6.60
C GLU A 75 -12.07 4.61 5.10
N ALA A 76 -11.91 5.76 4.44
CA ALA A 76 -12.10 5.89 3.00
C ALA A 76 -11.13 4.98 2.22
N ALA A 77 -9.86 4.96 2.61
CA ALA A 77 -8.84 4.12 1.98
C ALA A 77 -9.15 2.63 2.12
N ALA A 78 -9.45 2.18 3.34
CA ALA A 78 -9.74 0.78 3.62
C ALA A 78 -11.00 0.28 2.91
N ILE A 79 -12.07 1.08 2.95
CA ILE A 79 -13.34 0.74 2.31
C ILE A 79 -13.19 0.74 0.79
N ALA A 80 -12.48 1.71 0.20
CA ALA A 80 -12.21 1.72 -1.24
C ALA A 80 -11.43 0.47 -1.68
N GLY A 81 -10.41 0.08 -0.92
CA GLY A 81 -9.64 -1.15 -1.14
C GLY A 81 -10.52 -2.40 -1.12
N VAL A 82 -11.44 -2.51 -0.16
CA VAL A 82 -12.38 -3.63 -0.10
C VAL A 82 -13.40 -3.59 -1.23
N ILE A 83 -13.96 -2.44 -1.59
CA ILE A 83 -15.09 -2.38 -2.52
C ILE A 83 -14.65 -2.53 -3.98
N GLY A 84 -13.62 -1.79 -4.39
CA GLY A 84 -13.19 -1.75 -5.78
C GLY A 84 -11.71 -2.02 -5.99
N GLY A 85 -10.93 -2.23 -4.92
CA GLY A 85 -9.49 -2.43 -5.02
C GLY A 85 -9.10 -3.79 -5.63
N ASP A 86 -8.06 -3.78 -6.45
CA ASP A 86 -7.42 -4.96 -7.03
C ASP A 86 -6.10 -5.24 -6.31
N ALA A 87 -6.07 -6.28 -5.49
CA ALA A 87 -4.93 -6.60 -4.64
C ALA A 87 -3.69 -7.08 -5.41
N ASP A 88 -3.80 -7.36 -6.70
CA ASP A 88 -2.66 -7.74 -7.53
C ASP A 88 -1.96 -6.51 -8.16
N ARG A 89 -2.51 -5.31 -7.95
CA ARG A 89 -1.97 -4.03 -8.45
C ARG A 89 -1.15 -3.23 -7.43
N GLU A 90 -0.96 -3.72 -6.21
CA GLU A 90 -0.13 -3.06 -5.18
C GLU A 90 -0.40 -1.55 -5.02
N LEU A 91 0.54 -0.67 -5.39
CA LEU A 91 0.39 0.79 -5.27
C LEU A 91 -0.62 1.40 -6.28
N GLN A 92 -1.09 0.59 -7.22
CA GLN A 92 -2.16 0.90 -8.17
C GLN A 92 -3.48 0.21 -7.78
N VAL A 93 -3.59 -0.34 -6.56
CA VAL A 93 -4.79 -1.05 -6.06
C VAL A 93 -6.11 -0.31 -6.32
N LEU A 94 -6.11 1.03 -6.27
CA LEU A 94 -7.32 1.82 -6.46
C LEU A 94 -7.65 2.16 -7.93
N GLU A 95 -6.83 1.77 -8.92
CA GLU A 95 -7.13 2.01 -10.35
C GLU A 95 -8.40 1.28 -10.81
N SER A 96 -8.68 0.12 -10.20
CA SER A 96 -9.85 -0.70 -10.52
C SER A 96 -11.16 -0.17 -9.92
N VAL A 97 -11.09 0.83 -9.03
CA VAL A 97 -12.28 1.43 -8.43
C VAL A 97 -13.04 2.24 -9.48
N ARG A 98 -14.31 1.89 -9.68
CA ARG A 98 -15.16 2.54 -10.67
C ARG A 98 -16.05 3.61 -10.03
N LYS A 99 -16.44 4.61 -10.83
CA LYS A 99 -17.28 5.74 -10.39
C LYS A 99 -18.65 5.32 -9.83
N ASP A 100 -19.24 4.22 -10.30
CA ASP A 100 -20.50 3.66 -9.78
C ASP A 100 -20.38 3.17 -8.33
N GLN A 101 -19.16 2.86 -7.86
CA GLN A 101 -18.90 2.37 -6.51
C GLN A 101 -18.72 3.49 -5.48
N TYR A 102 -18.55 4.75 -5.88
CA TYR A 102 -18.25 5.85 -4.96
C TYR A 102 -19.35 6.06 -3.92
N LYS A 103 -20.61 5.94 -4.33
CA LYS A 103 -21.77 6.05 -3.43
C LYS A 103 -21.81 4.93 -2.40
N GLU A 104 -21.37 3.72 -2.76
CA GLU A 104 -21.30 2.59 -1.84
C GLU A 104 -20.19 2.81 -0.80
N ILE A 105 -19.02 3.27 -1.24
CA ILE A 105 -17.90 3.61 -0.33
C ILE A 105 -18.35 4.68 0.67
N GLU A 106 -18.96 5.77 0.20
CA GLU A 106 -19.45 6.84 1.07
C GLU A 106 -20.53 6.35 2.06
N LYS A 107 -21.43 5.47 1.60
CA LYS A 107 -22.45 4.87 2.46
C LYS A 107 -21.82 4.04 3.59
N LEU A 108 -20.85 3.17 3.28
CA LEU A 108 -20.21 2.31 4.27
C LEU A 108 -19.40 3.09 5.32
N ILE A 109 -18.83 4.24 4.95
CA ILE A 109 -18.21 5.16 5.92
C ILE A 109 -19.25 5.64 6.94
N LYS A 110 -20.43 6.05 6.47
CA LYS A 110 -21.52 6.55 7.35
C LYS A 110 -22.12 5.44 8.23
N GLU A 111 -22.04 4.20 7.79
CA GLU A 111 -22.50 3.02 8.53
C GLU A 111 -21.44 2.46 9.50
N ASP A 112 -20.31 3.16 9.68
CA ASP A 112 -19.26 2.77 10.65
C ASP A 112 -18.71 1.36 10.35
N TYR A 113 -18.68 1.00 9.06
CA TYR A 113 -18.24 -0.30 8.54
C TYR A 113 -16.75 -0.59 8.78
N CYS A 114 -15.95 0.45 9.00
CA CYS A 114 -14.52 0.36 9.27
C CYS A 114 -14.16 0.98 10.62
N LYS A 115 -13.64 0.16 11.54
CA LYS A 115 -13.09 0.62 12.82
C LYS A 115 -11.60 0.89 12.71
N VAL A 116 -11.16 2.08 13.11
CA VAL A 116 -9.74 2.47 13.09
C VAL A 116 -9.19 2.55 14.51
N TYR A 117 -8.00 2.00 14.73
CA TYR A 117 -7.31 2.06 16.01
C TYR A 117 -5.82 2.34 15.83
N HIS A 118 -5.23 2.99 16.83
CA HIS A 118 -3.82 3.36 16.84
C HIS A 118 -3.00 2.29 17.55
N LEU A 119 -1.97 1.78 16.86
CA LEU A 119 -1.00 0.83 17.37
C LEU A 119 0.18 1.57 18.01
N LYS A 120 0.49 1.22 19.26
CA LYS A 120 1.62 1.78 20.01
C LYS A 120 2.77 0.79 20.06
N GLY A 121 4.01 1.28 19.98
CA GLY A 121 5.21 0.45 20.07
C GLY A 121 5.50 -0.40 18.82
N VAL A 122 4.88 -0.04 17.69
CA VAL A 122 5.13 -0.66 16.38
C VAL A 122 6.07 0.21 15.54
N GLU A 123 6.57 -0.34 14.43
CA GLU A 123 7.38 0.41 13.47
C GLU A 123 6.66 1.62 12.88
N ASN A 124 7.45 2.55 12.31
CA ASN A 124 6.93 3.78 11.70
C ASN A 124 5.93 3.48 10.58
N LEU A 125 6.16 2.45 9.78
CA LEU A 125 5.21 1.94 8.80
C LEU A 125 4.69 0.60 9.31
N TYR A 126 3.46 0.61 9.81
CA TYR A 126 2.78 -0.60 10.27
C TYR A 126 1.28 -0.47 10.05
N ILE A 127 0.68 -1.45 9.38
CA ILE A 127 -0.74 -1.53 9.09
C ILE A 127 -1.23 -2.95 9.38
N GLU A 128 -2.31 -3.06 10.15
CA GLU A 128 -3.10 -4.27 10.34
C GLU A 128 -4.45 -4.09 9.66
N ALA A 129 -4.75 -4.89 8.65
CA ALA A 129 -6.06 -4.95 8.03
C ALA A 129 -6.76 -6.25 8.39
N LYS A 130 -7.86 -6.18 9.14
CA LYS A 130 -8.68 -7.33 9.53
C LYS A 130 -10.07 -7.20 8.93
N VAL A 131 -10.55 -8.25 8.31
CA VAL A 131 -11.87 -8.29 7.68
C VAL A 131 -12.64 -9.52 8.16
N TYR A 132 -13.96 -9.39 8.30
CA TYR A 132 -14.80 -10.43 8.88
C TYR A 132 -16.09 -10.59 8.08
N SER A 133 -16.60 -11.82 7.95
CA SER A 133 -17.96 -12.13 7.48
C SER A 133 -18.47 -13.37 8.21
N GLY A 134 -19.51 -13.21 9.01
CA GLY A 134 -19.97 -14.21 9.97
C GLY A 134 -18.83 -14.74 10.83
N ASN A 135 -18.57 -16.05 10.74
CA ASN A 135 -17.53 -16.74 11.50
C ASN A 135 -16.17 -16.81 10.79
N VAL A 136 -16.03 -16.20 9.61
CA VAL A 136 -14.80 -16.23 8.81
C VAL A 136 -14.07 -14.89 8.97
N SER A 137 -12.75 -14.96 9.13
CA SER A 137 -11.89 -13.77 9.18
C SER A 137 -10.65 -13.92 8.32
N ALA A 138 -10.11 -12.78 7.89
CA ALA A 138 -8.79 -12.69 7.26
C ALA A 138 -8.06 -11.45 7.77
N GLU A 139 -6.74 -11.57 7.88
CA GLU A 139 -5.86 -10.56 8.48
C GLU A 139 -4.61 -10.41 7.61
N VAL A 140 -4.23 -9.18 7.30
CA VAL A 140 -3.04 -8.85 6.53
C VAL A 140 -2.26 -7.78 7.28
N TYR A 141 -0.94 -7.95 7.36
CA TYR A 141 -0.04 -7.06 8.07
C TYR A 141 1.03 -6.55 7.10
N ILE A 142 1.20 -5.23 7.05
CA ILE A 142 2.23 -4.56 6.23
C ILE A 142 3.17 -3.82 7.17
N SER A 143 4.49 -3.96 6.94
CA SER A 143 5.50 -3.23 7.69
C SER A 143 6.80 -3.02 6.89
N GLY A 144 7.65 -2.09 7.32
CA GLY A 144 8.89 -1.71 6.64
C GLY A 144 8.67 -0.85 5.39
N SER A 145 7.92 -1.36 4.40
CA SER A 145 7.57 -0.63 3.16
C SER A 145 6.08 -0.73 2.84
N HIS A 146 5.57 0.15 1.96
CA HIS A 146 4.15 0.31 1.66
C HIS A 146 3.47 -0.93 1.05
N THR A 147 4.25 -1.85 0.44
CA THR A 147 3.75 -3.09 -0.18
C THR A 147 4.28 -4.36 0.50
N ASN A 148 5.18 -4.24 1.48
CA ASN A 148 5.79 -5.40 2.14
C ASN A 148 4.83 -6.04 3.15
N ILE A 149 4.07 -7.02 2.69
CA ILE A 149 3.27 -7.88 3.55
C ILE A 149 4.20 -8.76 4.38
N ILE A 150 4.11 -8.66 5.71
CA ILE A 150 4.90 -9.46 6.65
C ILE A 150 4.12 -10.68 7.17
N LYS A 151 2.79 -10.64 7.11
CA LYS A 151 1.94 -11.72 7.64
C LYS A 151 0.56 -11.72 7.00
N ILE A 152 0.03 -12.92 6.77
CA ILE A 152 -1.35 -13.17 6.38
C ILE A 152 -1.91 -14.30 7.25
N ALA A 153 -3.10 -14.10 7.80
CA ALA A 153 -3.83 -15.14 8.50
C ALA A 153 -5.27 -15.26 7.98
N LYS A 154 -5.83 -16.47 8.02
CA LYS A 154 -7.24 -16.75 7.74
C LYS A 154 -7.81 -17.60 8.87
N ASN A 155 -8.94 -17.19 9.43
CA ASN A 155 -9.54 -17.83 10.61
C ASN A 155 -8.53 -18.05 11.74
N ARG A 156 -7.67 -17.04 12.01
CA ARG A 156 -6.57 -17.08 12.98
C ARG A 156 -5.43 -18.06 12.69
N GLN A 157 -5.49 -18.79 11.57
CA GLN A 157 -4.39 -19.62 11.10
C GLN A 157 -3.48 -18.80 10.21
N ILE A 158 -2.19 -18.72 10.56
CA ILE A 158 -1.17 -18.08 9.73
C ILE A 158 -0.99 -18.90 8.45
N ILE A 159 -1.19 -18.26 7.30
CA ILE A 159 -0.97 -18.86 5.97
C ILE A 159 0.28 -18.34 5.29
N PHE A 160 0.78 -17.18 5.74
CA PHE A 160 2.04 -16.60 5.31
C PHE A 160 2.63 -15.77 6.47
N GLU A 161 3.93 -15.88 6.69
CA GLU A 161 4.68 -15.03 7.61
C GLU A 161 6.11 -14.92 7.09
N LYS A 162 6.56 -13.68 6.87
CA LYS A 162 7.89 -13.39 6.37
C LYS A 162 8.90 -13.65 7.49
N GLN A 163 9.93 -14.46 7.25
CA GLN A 163 10.96 -14.67 8.27
C GLN A 163 11.89 -13.47 8.33
N ASN A 164 12.42 -13.12 9.51
CA ASN A 164 13.34 -11.99 9.69
C ASN A 164 14.58 -12.06 8.77
N THR A 165 14.93 -13.24 8.25
CA THR A 165 16.02 -13.46 7.30
C THR A 165 15.68 -13.03 5.87
N ASP A 166 14.40 -12.82 5.53
CA ASP A 166 13.95 -12.42 4.19
C ASP A 166 14.00 -10.90 3.96
N ASN A 167 14.61 -10.15 4.89
CA ASN A 167 15.00 -8.74 4.71
C ASN A 167 16.27 -8.60 3.87
N MET A 168 16.62 -9.59 3.05
CA MET A 168 17.49 -9.36 1.91
C MET A 168 16.69 -8.53 0.91
N GLU A 169 16.76 -7.20 1.06
CA GLU A 169 16.49 -6.30 -0.05
C GLU A 169 17.23 -6.86 -1.28
N LYS A 170 16.51 -7.02 -2.39
CA LYS A 170 17.17 -7.27 -3.66
C LYS A 170 18.14 -6.10 -3.83
N GLY A 171 19.44 -6.40 -3.92
CA GLY A 171 20.44 -5.36 -4.11
C GLY A 171 20.04 -4.44 -5.27
N PRO A 172 20.41 -3.15 -5.19
CA PRO A 172 19.92 -2.15 -6.13
C PRO A 172 20.20 -2.61 -7.57
N LYS A 173 19.23 -2.41 -8.48
CA LYS A 173 19.41 -2.83 -9.89
C LYS A 173 20.46 -2.00 -10.65
N GLY A 174 21.04 -0.98 -10.01
CA GLY A 174 22.17 -0.22 -10.52
C GLY A 174 23.14 0.18 -9.40
N ASP A 175 24.35 0.56 -9.79
CA ASP A 175 25.42 0.96 -8.90
C ASP A 175 25.29 2.45 -8.54
N THR A 176 24.80 2.72 -7.34
CA THR A 176 24.65 4.08 -6.82
C THR A 176 25.98 4.77 -6.53
N SER A 177 27.08 4.02 -6.43
CA SER A 177 28.41 4.61 -6.22
C SER A 177 28.94 5.36 -7.45
N LEU A 178 28.37 5.10 -8.63
CA LEU A 178 28.69 5.79 -9.88
C LEU A 178 27.97 7.13 -10.05
N LEU A 179 27.01 7.45 -9.17
CA LEU A 179 26.28 8.71 -9.21
C LEU A 179 27.19 9.89 -8.86
N ASN A 180 27.20 10.90 -9.73
CA ASN A 180 27.81 12.20 -9.43
C ASN A 180 27.00 13.35 -10.05
N ILE A 181 27.08 14.54 -9.44
CA ILE A 181 26.24 15.68 -9.80
C ILE A 181 26.38 16.07 -11.27
N LYS A 182 27.61 16.05 -11.80
CA LYS A 182 27.89 16.44 -13.19
C LYS A 182 27.15 15.52 -14.16
N ASP A 183 27.29 14.21 -13.98
CA ASP A 183 26.69 13.23 -14.87
C ASP A 183 25.16 13.16 -14.71
N ILE A 184 24.61 13.44 -13.52
CA ILE A 184 23.16 13.54 -13.30
C ILE A 184 22.57 14.72 -14.09
N ILE A 185 23.24 15.88 -14.07
CA ILE A 185 22.81 17.06 -14.86
C ILE A 185 22.86 16.72 -16.35
N GLU A 186 23.97 16.15 -16.81
CA GLU A 186 24.10 15.76 -18.21
C GLU A 186 23.05 14.71 -18.63
N PHE A 187 22.71 13.76 -17.75
CA PHE A 187 21.69 12.76 -18.00
C PHE A 187 20.31 13.42 -18.15
N ALA A 188 19.94 14.31 -17.23
CA ALA A 188 18.67 15.02 -17.27
C ALA A 188 18.48 15.88 -18.52
N ASP A 189 19.57 16.45 -19.06
CA ASP A 189 19.55 17.27 -20.27
C ASP A 189 19.57 16.46 -21.59
N THR A 190 19.80 15.13 -21.51
CA THR A 190 20.00 14.28 -22.70
C THR A 190 19.04 13.09 -22.81
N VAL A 191 18.07 12.98 -21.88
CA VAL A 191 16.98 11.99 -21.90
C VAL A 191 15.77 12.45 -22.71
#